data_AF-A0A0P6DC88-F1
#
_entry.id   AF-A0A0P6DC88-F1
#
_cell.length_a   1.000
_cell.length_b   1.000
_cell.length_c   1.000
_cell.angle_alpha   90.00
_cell.angle_beta   90.00
_cell.angle_gamma   90.00
#
_symmetry.space_group_name_H-M   'P 1'
#
loop_
_entity.id
_entity.type
_entity.pdbx_description
1 polymer ?
#
loop_
_entity_poly.entity_id
_entity_poly.type
_entity_poly.pdbx_seq_one_letter_code
_entity_poly.pdbx_strand_id
1 'polypeptide(L)'
;MLSYSSYMERSRCFEHYNIFEDLFGEAFFLPRIPLSIKYEQPDGSNLPVYFGNQIKPKEAAVAPSVVFEGDPSSLWSLVLTNPDGHLSEKDAECVHWFIGNIPGNDIKKGEEIVSYLQPFPPRGTGSQRLVFVLYKQEKIIDFSSYRKSAPCLELANRTFHMKRFYREMQDSITPAGLSFFQSDWDDSLTEFFHKTLNMKEPIYDFDFPEPYKKPPVWFPKKAAFNLYLDKHRDPKQISKELLLKRMKTVDPFEPKKPEPKYPNALPEDNKLPSWVRVEIRKQRLKWGRYSDM
;
A
#
# COMPACT_ATOMS: atom_id res chain seq x y z
N MET A 1 16.23 -22.56 -21.48
CA MET A 1 16.62 -21.29 -22.12
C MET A 1 15.42 -20.36 -22.16
N LEU A 2 15.35 -19.41 -21.23
CA LEU A 2 14.37 -18.31 -21.30
C LEU A 2 14.72 -17.44 -22.52
N SER A 3 13.74 -17.11 -23.36
CA SER A 3 13.96 -16.29 -24.56
C SER A 3 14.41 -14.88 -24.18
N TYR A 4 15.24 -14.24 -25.00
CA TYR A 4 15.72 -12.87 -24.78
C TYR A 4 14.57 -11.86 -24.57
N SER A 5 13.40 -12.10 -25.18
CA SER A 5 12.16 -11.34 -24.97
C SER A 5 11.73 -11.31 -23.50
N SER A 6 11.80 -12.47 -22.82
CA SER A 6 11.35 -12.58 -21.42
C SER A 6 12.19 -11.77 -20.44
N TYR A 7 13.47 -11.52 -20.72
CA TYR A 7 14.32 -10.68 -19.87
C TYR A 7 13.97 -9.20 -20.01
N MET A 8 13.71 -8.74 -21.23
CA MET A 8 13.29 -7.35 -21.46
C MET A 8 11.92 -7.06 -20.86
N GLU A 9 10.97 -8.00 -20.98
CA GLU A 9 9.65 -7.89 -20.38
C GLU A 9 9.74 -7.71 -18.86
N ARG A 10 10.59 -8.49 -18.20
CA ARG A 10 10.86 -8.35 -16.76
C ARG A 10 11.46 -6.99 -16.42
N SER A 11 12.45 -6.53 -17.19
CA SER A 11 13.07 -5.20 -16.99
C SER A 11 12.03 -4.08 -17.03
N ARG A 12 11.13 -4.12 -18.01
CA ARG A 12 10.02 -3.15 -18.14
C ARG A 12 9.07 -3.18 -16.96
N CYS A 13 8.80 -4.35 -16.38
CA CYS A 13 8.01 -4.43 -15.15
C CYS A 13 8.71 -3.70 -14.00
N PHE A 14 10.00 -3.93 -13.79
CA PHE A 14 10.74 -3.26 -12.70
C PHE A 14 10.80 -1.74 -12.88
N GLU A 15 10.95 -1.27 -14.11
CA GLU A 15 10.88 0.15 -14.47
C GLU A 15 9.47 0.72 -14.23
N HIS A 16 8.41 0.02 -14.64
CA HIS A 16 7.03 0.45 -14.42
C HIS A 16 6.68 0.62 -12.93
N TYR A 17 7.24 -0.25 -12.10
CA TYR A 17 7.08 -0.19 -10.65
C TYR A 17 8.16 0.64 -9.94
N ASN A 18 8.98 1.42 -10.65
CA ASN A 18 10.04 2.27 -10.09
C ASN A 18 11.00 1.56 -9.10
N ILE A 19 11.22 0.26 -9.25
CA ILE A 19 12.01 -0.53 -8.28
C ILE A 19 13.49 -0.10 -8.30
N PHE A 20 14.04 0.17 -9.49
CA PHE A 20 15.42 0.61 -9.61
C PHE A 20 15.65 1.99 -9.01
N GLU A 21 14.74 2.93 -9.27
CA GLU A 21 14.82 4.30 -8.76
C GLU A 21 14.81 4.33 -7.23
N ASP A 22 13.91 3.58 -6.61
CA ASP A 22 13.76 3.58 -5.16
C ASP A 22 14.91 2.86 -4.45
N LEU A 23 15.40 1.73 -5.00
CA LEU A 23 16.45 0.92 -4.34
C LEU A 23 17.87 1.37 -4.68
N PHE A 24 18.12 1.80 -5.91
CA PHE A 24 19.46 2.08 -6.43
C PHE A 24 19.62 3.53 -6.94
N GLY A 25 18.54 4.32 -7.01
CA GLY A 25 18.56 5.66 -7.60
C GLY A 25 18.66 5.58 -9.13
N GLU A 26 19.62 6.28 -9.71
CA GLU A 26 19.78 6.33 -11.18
C GLU A 26 20.42 5.05 -11.77
N ALA A 27 20.85 4.11 -10.92
CA ALA A 27 21.49 2.88 -11.35
C ALA A 27 20.45 1.78 -11.65
N PHE A 28 20.66 1.04 -12.73
CA PHE A 28 19.87 -0.12 -13.10
C PHE A 28 20.77 -1.29 -13.46
N PHE A 29 20.23 -2.50 -13.39
CA PHE A 29 20.93 -3.70 -13.83
C PHE A 29 19.95 -4.68 -14.50
N LEU A 30 20.48 -5.57 -15.33
CA LEU A 30 19.69 -6.61 -15.97
C LEU A 30 19.71 -7.88 -15.10
N PRO A 31 18.57 -8.30 -14.52
CA PRO A 31 18.51 -9.52 -13.72
C PRO A 31 18.63 -10.74 -14.64
N ARG A 32 19.84 -11.32 -14.67
CA ARG A 32 20.17 -12.47 -15.51
C ARG A 32 19.81 -13.79 -14.86
N ILE A 33 19.85 -13.86 -13.53
CA ILE A 33 19.56 -15.08 -12.78
C ILE A 33 18.08 -15.10 -12.40
N PRO A 34 17.28 -16.05 -12.93
CA PRO A 34 15.89 -16.17 -12.56
C PRO A 34 15.75 -16.68 -11.11
N LEU A 35 14.94 -15.99 -10.33
CA LEU A 35 14.57 -16.39 -8.97
C LEU A 35 13.22 -17.13 -9.00
N SER A 36 13.18 -18.36 -8.52
CA SER A 36 11.95 -19.13 -8.31
C SER A 36 11.63 -19.13 -6.82
N ILE A 37 10.71 -18.27 -6.43
CA ILE A 37 10.33 -18.04 -5.03
C ILE A 37 8.91 -18.57 -4.84
N LYS A 38 8.70 -19.39 -3.80
CA LYS A 38 7.39 -19.99 -3.50
C LYS A 38 7.11 -19.96 -2.01
N TYR A 39 5.94 -19.45 -1.64
CA TYR A 39 5.39 -19.52 -0.30
C TYR A 39 4.56 -20.80 -0.15
N GLU A 40 4.91 -21.63 0.83
CA GLU A 40 4.14 -22.81 1.20
C GLU A 40 2.90 -22.39 1.98
N GLN A 41 1.73 -22.79 1.51
CA GLN A 41 0.45 -22.47 2.12
C GLN A 41 0.00 -23.56 3.09
N PRO A 42 -0.88 -23.25 4.06
CA PRO A 42 -1.37 -24.24 5.04
C PRO A 42 -2.11 -25.44 4.42
N ASP A 43 -2.63 -25.30 3.20
CA ASP A 43 -3.29 -26.36 2.44
C ASP A 43 -2.31 -27.27 1.68
N GLY A 44 -0.99 -27.02 1.80
CA GLY A 44 0.06 -27.73 1.09
C GLY A 44 0.26 -27.23 -0.35
N SER A 45 -0.46 -26.20 -0.79
CA SER A 45 -0.22 -25.56 -2.07
C SER A 45 1.00 -24.64 -2.03
N ASN A 46 1.60 -24.39 -3.19
CA ASN A 46 2.74 -23.47 -3.32
C ASN A 46 2.30 -22.24 -4.10
N LEU A 47 2.41 -21.07 -3.48
CA LEU A 47 2.11 -19.80 -4.10
C LEU A 47 3.40 -19.17 -4.66
N PRO A 48 3.59 -19.13 -5.99
CA PRO A 48 4.79 -18.55 -6.59
C PRO A 48 4.77 -17.02 -6.56
N VAL A 49 5.95 -16.43 -6.37
CA VAL A 49 6.19 -15.01 -6.60
C VAL A 49 6.63 -14.80 -8.05
N TYR A 50 5.99 -13.87 -8.73
CA TYR A 50 6.31 -13.43 -10.08
C TYR A 50 6.88 -12.01 -10.07
N PHE A 51 6.32 -11.10 -10.87
CA PHE A 51 6.80 -9.72 -11.03
C PHE A 51 5.66 -8.74 -10.73
N GLY A 52 5.28 -8.66 -9.46
CA GLY A 52 4.22 -7.76 -8.98
C GLY A 52 2.84 -8.39 -8.81
N ASN A 53 2.75 -9.73 -8.76
CA ASN A 53 1.51 -10.38 -8.33
C ASN A 53 1.21 -10.05 -6.86
N GLN A 54 -0.06 -10.13 -6.50
CA GLN A 54 -0.51 -9.86 -5.14
C GLN A 54 -0.40 -11.11 -4.26
N ILE A 55 0.19 -10.95 -3.07
CA ILE A 55 0.30 -11.99 -2.04
C ILE A 55 -0.07 -11.37 -0.71
N LYS A 56 -1.01 -12.00 0.00
CA LYS A 56 -1.50 -11.49 1.27
C LYS A 56 -0.49 -11.71 2.40
N PRO A 57 -0.45 -10.84 3.42
CA PRO A 57 0.43 -11.01 4.57
C PRO A 57 0.30 -12.38 5.25
N LYS A 58 -0.93 -12.90 5.33
CA LYS A 58 -1.23 -14.23 5.86
C LYS A 58 -0.58 -15.36 5.06
N GLU A 59 -0.56 -15.23 3.73
CA GLU A 59 0.05 -16.21 2.82
C GLU A 59 1.58 -16.14 2.86
N ALA A 60 2.12 -14.98 3.24
CA ALA A 60 3.55 -14.71 3.42
C ALA A 60 3.99 -14.69 4.90
N ALA A 61 3.26 -15.38 5.78
CA ALA A 61 3.57 -15.43 7.22
C ALA A 61 4.89 -16.16 7.52
N VAL A 62 5.22 -17.18 6.70
CA VAL A 62 6.44 -17.99 6.83
C VAL A 62 7.42 -17.65 5.71
N ALA A 63 8.72 -17.78 5.96
CA ALA A 63 9.76 -17.55 4.95
C ALA A 63 9.55 -18.42 3.71
N PRO A 64 9.72 -17.88 2.50
CA PRO A 64 9.50 -18.65 1.27
C PRO A 64 10.66 -19.60 0.98
N SER A 65 10.37 -20.63 0.19
CA SER A 65 11.42 -21.39 -0.49
C SER A 65 11.92 -20.58 -1.69
N VAL A 66 13.23 -20.44 -1.80
CA VAL A 66 13.87 -19.69 -2.90
C VAL A 66 14.85 -20.61 -3.60
N VAL A 67 14.73 -20.71 -4.93
CA VAL A 67 15.57 -21.55 -5.77
C VAL A 67 16.10 -20.72 -6.93
N PHE A 68 17.40 -20.81 -7.18
CA PHE A 68 18.08 -20.17 -8.29
C PHE A 68 19.24 -21.03 -8.80
N GLU A 69 19.66 -20.77 -10.03
CA GLU A 69 20.82 -21.42 -10.63
C GLU A 69 22.09 -20.70 -10.19
N GLY A 70 22.91 -21.36 -9.38
CA GLY A 70 24.20 -20.87 -8.90
C GLY A 70 25.25 -21.98 -8.97
N ASP A 71 26.46 -21.63 -9.42
CA ASP A 71 27.58 -22.57 -9.47
C ASP A 71 27.92 -23.06 -8.06
N PRO A 72 28.28 -24.34 -7.83
CA PRO A 72 28.57 -24.85 -6.48
C PRO A 72 29.69 -24.10 -5.74
N SER A 73 30.61 -23.48 -6.47
CA SER A 73 31.72 -22.68 -5.92
C SER A 73 31.39 -21.19 -5.73
N SER A 74 30.20 -20.75 -6.13
CA SER A 74 29.79 -19.35 -6.04
C SER A 74 29.15 -19.03 -4.69
N LEU A 75 29.25 -17.77 -4.29
CA LEU A 75 28.67 -17.25 -3.06
C LEU A 75 27.59 -16.22 -3.40
N TRP A 76 26.50 -16.23 -2.65
CA TRP A 76 25.35 -15.37 -2.91
C TRP A 76 24.81 -14.72 -1.64
N SER A 77 24.09 -13.62 -1.81
CA SER A 77 23.33 -12.99 -0.73
C SER A 77 21.94 -12.65 -1.21
N LEU A 78 20.94 -12.90 -0.38
CA LEU A 78 19.54 -12.63 -0.66
C LEU A 78 19.02 -11.59 0.33
N VAL A 79 18.43 -10.51 -0.19
CA VAL A 79 17.81 -9.46 0.61
C VAL A 79 16.35 -9.31 0.18
N LEU A 80 15.43 -9.36 1.14
CA LEU A 80 14.03 -8.98 0.99
C LEU A 80 13.83 -7.64 1.68
N THR A 81 13.50 -6.62 0.90
CA THR A 81 13.28 -5.25 1.38
C THR A 81 11.91 -4.73 0.94
N ASN A 82 11.36 -3.79 1.69
CA ASN A 82 10.11 -3.09 1.40
C ASN A 82 10.38 -1.58 1.36
N PRO A 83 10.48 -0.97 0.15
CA PRO A 83 10.70 0.47 0.01
C PRO A 83 9.51 1.32 0.46
N ASP A 84 8.30 0.76 0.52
CA ASP A 84 7.08 1.47 0.90
C ASP A 84 6.72 1.28 2.39
N GLY A 85 7.48 0.44 3.11
CA GLY A 85 7.09 -0.11 4.41
C GLY A 85 7.46 0.74 5.61
N HIS A 86 8.30 1.77 5.45
CA HIS A 86 8.81 2.51 6.58
C HIS A 86 7.82 3.61 7.03
N LEU A 87 7.51 3.63 8.32
CA LEU A 87 6.40 4.44 8.86
C LEU A 87 6.81 5.89 9.22
N SER A 88 8.12 6.14 9.37
CA SER A 88 8.64 7.41 9.91
C SER A 88 9.48 8.21 8.92
N GLU A 89 10.37 7.55 8.18
CA GLU A 89 11.25 8.20 7.20
C GLU A 89 10.80 7.88 5.77
N LYS A 90 10.87 8.88 4.88
CA LYS A 90 10.35 8.75 3.52
C LYS A 90 11.27 7.94 2.59
N ASP A 91 12.57 8.05 2.77
CA ASP A 91 13.60 7.49 1.88
C ASP A 91 14.32 6.28 2.52
N ALA A 92 13.64 5.60 3.45
CA ALA A 92 14.16 4.44 4.13
C ALA A 92 13.28 3.22 3.85
N GLU A 93 13.90 2.06 3.81
CA GLU A 93 13.26 0.80 3.53
C GLU A 93 13.16 -0.04 4.80
N CYS A 94 12.23 -0.99 4.82
CA CYS A 94 12.17 -2.00 5.88
C CYS A 94 12.75 -3.32 5.37
N VAL A 95 13.82 -3.81 5.99
CA VAL A 95 14.35 -5.15 5.68
C VAL A 95 13.50 -6.23 6.36
N HIS A 96 12.94 -7.12 5.55
CA HIS A 96 12.15 -8.25 6.00
C HIS A 96 13.00 -9.50 6.17
N TRP A 97 13.99 -9.72 5.31
CA TRP A 97 14.87 -10.90 5.38
C TRP A 97 16.21 -10.61 4.75
N PHE A 98 17.30 -11.08 5.36
CA PHE A 98 18.64 -10.96 4.79
C PHE A 98 19.46 -12.19 5.14
N ILE A 99 19.88 -12.92 4.11
CA ILE A 99 20.82 -14.04 4.21
C ILE A 99 22.07 -13.70 3.40
N GLY A 100 23.23 -13.77 4.04
CA GLY A 100 24.54 -13.59 3.42
C GLY A 100 25.27 -14.92 3.21
N ASN A 101 26.35 -14.89 2.42
CA ASN A 101 27.31 -16.00 2.31
C ASN A 101 26.68 -17.37 1.97
N ILE A 102 25.66 -17.38 1.11
CA ILE A 102 24.96 -18.59 0.65
C ILE A 102 25.88 -19.37 -0.28
N PRO A 103 26.31 -20.61 0.06
CA PRO A 103 27.15 -21.42 -0.81
C PRO A 103 26.33 -22.08 -1.91
N GLY A 104 26.67 -21.80 -3.16
CA GLY A 104 26.00 -22.33 -4.34
C GLY A 104 24.54 -21.85 -4.43
N ASN A 105 23.60 -22.74 -4.16
CA ASN A 105 22.16 -22.47 -4.17
C ASN A 105 21.45 -22.90 -2.88
N ASP A 106 22.21 -23.27 -1.84
CA ASP A 106 21.67 -23.83 -0.60
C ASP A 106 21.48 -22.74 0.45
N ILE A 107 20.32 -22.10 0.40
CA ILE A 107 19.97 -20.96 1.27
C ILE A 107 20.02 -21.33 2.76
N LYS A 108 19.73 -22.59 3.10
CA LYS A 108 19.77 -23.07 4.49
C LYS A 108 21.18 -23.09 5.08
N LYS A 109 22.21 -23.10 4.23
CA LYS A 109 23.62 -23.00 4.65
C LYS A 109 24.14 -21.58 4.68
N GLY A 110 23.36 -20.61 4.21
CA GLY A 110 23.71 -19.21 4.30
C GLY A 110 23.67 -18.71 5.75
N GLU A 111 24.36 -17.60 5.99
CA GLU A 111 24.34 -16.90 7.26
C GLU A 111 23.10 -16.00 7.34
N GLU A 112 22.17 -16.28 8.25
CA GLU A 112 21.01 -15.40 8.47
C GLU A 112 21.44 -14.13 9.24
N ILE A 113 21.48 -13.01 8.51
CA ILE A 113 21.89 -11.69 9.01
C ILE A 113 20.69 -10.97 9.65
N VAL A 114 19.53 -11.07 9.00
CA VAL A 114 18.25 -10.55 9.50
C VAL A 114 17.19 -11.63 9.36
N SER A 115 16.59 -12.02 10.48
CA SER A 115 15.55 -13.04 10.51
C SER A 115 14.32 -12.62 9.72
N TYR A 116 13.69 -13.58 9.03
CA TYR A 116 12.47 -13.34 8.27
C TYR A 116 11.39 -12.67 9.12
N LEU A 117 10.74 -11.66 8.55
CA LEU A 117 9.56 -11.02 9.09
C LEU A 117 8.51 -10.93 7.99
N GLN A 118 7.30 -11.40 8.27
CA GLN A 118 6.19 -11.31 7.32
C GLN A 118 5.93 -9.86 6.89
N PRO A 119 5.32 -9.62 5.73
CA PRO A 119 4.79 -8.30 5.36
C PRO A 119 3.80 -7.78 6.41
N PHE A 120 3.79 -6.48 6.66
CA PHE A 120 2.84 -5.83 7.58
C PHE A 120 2.33 -4.48 7.06
N PRO A 121 1.80 -4.39 5.83
CA PRO A 121 1.26 -3.14 5.29
C PRO A 121 0.15 -2.58 6.20
N PRO A 122 0.30 -1.34 6.74
CA PRO A 122 -0.72 -0.75 7.59
C PRO A 122 -2.02 -0.49 6.84
N ARG A 123 -3.13 -0.47 7.59
CA ARG A 123 -4.45 -0.21 7.01
C ARG A 123 -4.49 1.17 6.36
N GLY A 124 -4.97 1.22 5.12
CA GLY A 124 -5.14 2.46 4.35
C GLY A 124 -3.88 2.99 3.64
N THR A 125 -2.76 2.28 3.70
CA THR A 125 -1.53 2.64 2.96
C THR A 125 -1.52 2.16 1.50
N GLY A 126 -2.47 1.30 1.12
CA GLY A 126 -2.53 0.67 -0.19
C GLY A 126 -1.65 -0.58 -0.28
N SER A 127 -1.21 -0.92 -1.50
CA SER A 127 -0.34 -2.06 -1.76
C SER A 127 1.13 -1.65 -1.67
N GLN A 128 1.89 -2.34 -0.82
CA GLN A 128 3.33 -2.16 -0.66
C GLN A 128 4.10 -3.19 -1.48
N ARG A 129 5.26 -2.80 -2.01
CA ARG A 129 6.12 -3.68 -2.81
C ARG A 129 7.10 -4.41 -1.89
N LEU A 130 7.22 -5.72 -2.03
CA LEU A 130 8.26 -6.52 -1.39
C LEU A 130 9.21 -7.07 -2.43
N VAL A 131 10.46 -6.63 -2.36
CA VAL A 131 11.47 -6.85 -3.40
C VAL A 131 12.56 -7.79 -2.89
N PHE A 132 12.72 -8.92 -3.57
CA PHE A 132 13.85 -9.82 -3.42
C PHE A 132 14.98 -9.42 -4.37
N VAL A 133 16.14 -9.12 -3.82
CA VAL A 133 17.37 -8.86 -4.56
C VAL A 133 18.37 -9.96 -4.26
N LEU A 134 18.85 -10.61 -5.32
CA LEU A 134 19.92 -11.61 -5.24
C LEU A 134 21.23 -11.00 -5.72
N TYR A 135 22.24 -11.04 -4.87
CA TYR A 135 23.59 -10.58 -5.13
C TYR A 135 24.54 -11.76 -5.30
N LYS A 136 25.37 -11.73 -6.33
CA LYS A 136 26.53 -12.61 -6.47
C LYS A 136 27.70 -12.00 -5.72
N GLN A 137 28.35 -12.77 -4.85
CA GLN A 137 29.54 -12.36 -4.10
C GLN A 137 30.80 -12.90 -4.76
N GLU A 138 31.88 -12.13 -4.75
CA GLU A 138 33.19 -12.57 -5.22
C GLU A 138 33.99 -13.34 -4.16
N LYS A 139 33.71 -13.04 -2.88
CA LYS A 139 34.37 -13.61 -1.71
C LYS A 139 33.41 -13.70 -0.54
N ILE A 140 33.82 -14.39 0.52
CA ILE A 140 33.09 -14.37 1.79
C ILE A 140 33.15 -12.96 2.36
N ILE A 141 32.00 -12.44 2.78
CA ILE A 141 31.83 -11.09 3.27
C ILE A 141 31.47 -11.12 4.75
N ASP A 142 32.07 -10.24 5.55
CA ASP A 142 31.62 -10.02 6.92
C ASP A 142 30.41 -9.06 6.93
N PHE A 143 29.26 -9.57 7.35
CA PHE A 143 28.01 -8.81 7.50
C PHE A 143 27.72 -8.44 8.97
N SER A 144 28.72 -8.49 9.85
CA SER A 144 28.58 -8.19 11.28
C SER A 144 27.89 -6.86 11.58
N SER A 145 28.12 -5.81 10.77
CA SER A 145 27.48 -4.49 10.92
C SER A 145 25.98 -4.48 10.63
N TYR A 146 25.52 -5.38 9.75
CA TYR A 146 24.12 -5.49 9.34
C TYR A 146 23.36 -6.53 10.16
N ARG A 147 24.08 -7.37 10.92
CA ARG A 147 23.51 -8.46 11.71
C ARG A 147 22.60 -7.91 12.80
N LYS A 148 21.39 -8.48 12.91
CA LYS A 148 20.40 -8.14 13.92
C LYS A 148 20.18 -9.33 14.86
N SER A 149 19.89 -9.05 16.13
CA SER A 149 19.53 -10.11 17.08
C SER A 149 18.19 -10.74 16.68
N ALA A 150 18.16 -12.06 16.50
CA ALA A 150 16.93 -12.79 16.21
C ALA A 150 16.17 -13.11 17.51
N PRO A 151 14.83 -12.97 17.57
CA PRO A 151 13.95 -12.36 16.56
C PRO A 151 14.04 -10.83 16.60
N CYS A 152 14.30 -10.19 15.46
CA CYS A 152 14.33 -8.73 15.37
C CYS A 152 12.89 -8.22 15.17
N LEU A 153 12.23 -7.79 16.24
CA LEU A 153 10.84 -7.30 16.20
C LEU A 153 10.75 -5.77 16.27
N GLU A 154 11.83 -5.09 16.67
CA GLU A 154 11.89 -3.63 16.67
C GLU A 154 12.02 -3.07 15.24
N LEU A 155 11.03 -2.28 14.84
CA LEU A 155 10.99 -1.67 13.51
C LEU A 155 12.16 -0.72 13.25
N ALA A 156 12.63 0.01 14.26
CA ALA A 156 13.77 0.92 14.15
C ALA A 156 15.06 0.20 13.72
N ASN A 157 15.26 -1.03 14.21
CA ASN A 157 16.42 -1.85 13.87
C ASN A 157 16.35 -2.48 12.48
N ARG A 158 15.15 -2.49 11.88
CA ARG A 158 14.88 -2.96 10.51
C ARG A 158 14.92 -1.87 9.46
N THR A 159 15.24 -0.64 9.84
CA THR A 159 15.54 0.44 8.90
C THR A 159 16.75 0.05 8.07
N PHE A 160 16.59 0.07 6.75
CA PHE A 160 17.61 -0.33 5.79
C PHE A 160 17.63 0.66 4.62
N HIS A 161 18.81 0.88 4.05
CA HIS A 161 18.96 1.70 2.85
C HIS A 161 19.79 0.92 1.84
N MET A 162 19.12 0.32 0.85
CA MET A 162 19.77 -0.52 -0.15
C MET A 162 20.85 0.23 -0.91
N LYS A 163 20.58 1.49 -1.26
CA LYS A 163 21.53 2.38 -1.95
C LYS A 163 22.84 2.54 -1.18
N ARG A 164 22.78 2.69 0.15
CA ARG A 164 23.98 2.83 0.99
C ARG A 164 24.73 1.51 1.10
N PHE A 165 23.99 0.43 1.36
CA PHE A 165 24.54 -0.93 1.43
C PHE A 165 25.29 -1.29 0.14
N TYR A 166 24.66 -1.08 -1.02
CA TYR A 166 25.26 -1.40 -2.31
C TYR A 166 26.50 -0.55 -2.58
N ARG A 167 26.46 0.76 -2.27
CA ARG A 167 27.61 1.64 -2.45
C ARG A 167 28.84 1.22 -1.63
N GLU A 168 28.64 0.73 -0.41
CA GLU A 168 29.72 0.25 0.45
C GLU A 168 30.30 -1.10 -0.04
N MET A 169 29.47 -1.91 -0.71
CA MET A 169 29.79 -3.31 -1.03
C MET A 169 30.00 -3.58 -2.54
N GLN A 170 29.86 -2.58 -3.40
CA GLN A 170 29.85 -2.71 -4.87
C GLN A 170 31.06 -3.46 -5.44
N ASP A 171 32.23 -3.37 -4.79
CA ASP A 171 33.46 -4.03 -5.25
C ASP A 171 33.46 -5.54 -4.94
N SER A 172 32.56 -6.01 -4.08
CA SER A 172 32.49 -7.41 -3.63
C SER A 172 31.18 -8.10 -3.98
N ILE A 173 30.12 -7.34 -4.29
CA ILE A 173 28.79 -7.87 -4.65
C ILE A 173 28.28 -7.29 -5.96
N THR A 174 27.66 -8.13 -6.78
CA THR A 174 26.99 -7.72 -8.02
C THR A 174 25.53 -8.17 -8.00
N PRO A 175 24.55 -7.27 -8.20
CA PRO A 175 23.15 -7.65 -8.29
C PRO A 175 22.91 -8.48 -9.55
N ALA A 176 22.26 -9.63 -9.37
CA ALA A 176 22.18 -10.68 -10.40
C ALA A 176 20.75 -11.17 -10.65
N GLY A 177 19.91 -11.18 -9.60
CA GLY A 177 18.51 -11.58 -9.68
C GLY A 177 17.62 -10.59 -8.97
N LEU A 178 16.40 -10.43 -9.49
CA LEU A 178 15.38 -9.54 -8.95
C LEU A 178 14.01 -10.19 -9.12
N SER A 179 13.20 -10.15 -8.08
CA SER A 179 11.80 -10.60 -8.09
C SER A 179 11.03 -9.82 -7.03
N PHE A 180 9.72 -9.59 -7.22
CA PHE A 180 8.93 -8.84 -6.23
C PHE A 180 7.46 -9.22 -6.31
N PHE A 181 6.76 -9.01 -5.21
CA PHE A 181 5.31 -9.10 -5.12
C PHE A 181 4.74 -7.85 -4.45
N GLN A 182 3.43 -7.71 -4.51
CA GLN A 182 2.70 -6.67 -3.79
C GLN A 182 1.92 -7.29 -2.64
N SER A 183 1.91 -6.60 -1.51
CA SER A 183 1.13 -6.99 -0.35
C SER A 183 0.33 -5.80 0.16
N ASP A 184 -0.96 -6.02 0.39
CA ASP A 184 -1.88 -5.06 0.97
C ASP A 184 -2.40 -5.58 2.31
N TRP A 185 -3.10 -4.72 3.03
CA TRP A 185 -3.62 -5.02 4.36
C TRP A 185 -4.54 -6.26 4.37
N ASP A 186 -4.47 -7.02 5.47
CA ASP A 186 -5.29 -8.19 5.76
C ASP A 186 -5.68 -8.21 7.24
N ASP A 187 -6.80 -8.86 7.57
CA ASP A 187 -7.36 -8.92 8.92
C ASP A 187 -6.38 -9.55 9.94
N SER A 188 -5.53 -10.48 9.47
CA SER A 188 -4.50 -11.16 10.26
C SER A 188 -3.45 -10.20 10.84
N LEU A 189 -3.26 -9.03 10.23
CA LEU A 189 -2.27 -8.05 10.69
C LEU A 189 -2.64 -7.42 12.02
N THR A 190 -3.93 -7.28 12.32
CA THR A 190 -4.38 -6.73 13.62
C THR A 190 -3.79 -7.53 14.79
N GLU A 191 -3.84 -8.86 14.67
CA GLU A 191 -3.27 -9.77 15.67
C GLU A 191 -1.73 -9.68 15.69
N PHE A 192 -1.10 -9.59 14.52
CA PHE A 192 0.35 -9.47 14.39
C PHE A 192 0.91 -8.19 15.04
N PHE A 193 0.29 -7.02 14.81
CA PHE A 193 0.70 -5.77 15.44
C PHE A 193 0.61 -5.85 16.97
N HIS A 194 -0.50 -6.39 17.49
CA HIS A 194 -0.74 -6.44 18.93
C HIS A 194 0.09 -7.51 19.65
N LYS A 195 0.22 -8.72 19.07
CA LYS A 195 0.89 -9.85 19.73
C LYS A 195 2.38 -9.95 19.41
N THR A 196 2.76 -9.71 18.15
CA THR A 196 4.15 -9.91 17.69
C THR A 196 4.96 -8.63 17.80
N LEU A 197 4.45 -7.50 17.29
CA LEU A 197 5.15 -6.22 17.36
C LEU A 197 4.89 -5.44 18.67
N ASN A 198 3.95 -5.90 19.50
CA ASN A 198 3.55 -5.26 20.76
C ASN A 198 3.27 -3.75 20.60
N MET A 199 2.60 -3.37 19.51
CA MET A 199 2.28 -1.98 19.19
C MET A 199 0.84 -1.85 18.73
N LYS A 200 0.29 -0.63 18.83
CA LYS A 200 -1.02 -0.34 18.26
C LYS A 200 -0.93 -0.29 16.73
N GLU A 201 -1.87 -0.94 16.06
CA GLU A 201 -1.99 -0.87 14.60
C GLU A 201 -2.19 0.59 14.13
N PRO A 202 -1.32 1.10 13.23
CA PRO A 202 -1.53 2.39 12.61
C PRO A 202 -2.55 2.29 11.48
N ILE A 203 -3.50 3.23 11.47
CA ILE A 203 -4.54 3.34 10.45
C ILE A 203 -4.37 4.68 9.75
N TYR A 204 -4.27 4.62 8.44
CA TYR A 204 -4.13 5.77 7.57
C TYR A 204 -5.42 5.97 6.77
N ASP A 205 -5.76 7.24 6.53
CA ASP A 205 -6.80 7.63 5.60
C ASP A 205 -6.19 8.56 4.57
N PHE A 206 -6.67 8.47 3.33
CA PHE A 206 -6.23 9.38 2.28
C PHE A 206 -6.84 10.77 2.53
N ASP A 207 -5.99 11.74 2.85
CA ASP A 207 -6.40 13.13 3.01
C ASP A 207 -6.47 13.82 1.64
N PHE A 208 -7.68 13.94 1.10
CA PHE A 208 -7.89 14.65 -0.15
C PHE A 208 -7.67 16.16 0.06
N PRO A 209 -6.87 16.83 -0.79
CA PRO A 209 -6.71 18.27 -0.69
C PRO A 209 -8.08 18.94 -0.84
N GLU A 210 -8.32 19.97 -0.01
CA GLU A 210 -9.58 20.68 -0.06
C GLU A 210 -9.84 21.23 -1.48
N PRO A 211 -11.07 21.06 -2.01
CA PRO A 211 -11.39 21.56 -3.33
C PRO A 211 -11.26 23.08 -3.35
N TYR A 212 -10.54 23.60 -4.35
CA TYR A 212 -10.33 25.04 -4.47
C TYR A 212 -11.65 25.83 -4.49
N LYS A 213 -11.78 26.76 -3.55
CA LYS A 213 -12.88 27.72 -3.46
C LYS A 213 -12.38 29.08 -3.95
N LYS A 214 -12.93 29.56 -5.07
CA LYS A 214 -12.69 30.93 -5.56
C LYS A 214 -13.04 31.93 -4.45
N PRO A 215 -12.27 33.01 -4.21
CA PRO A 215 -12.65 34.01 -3.23
C PRO A 215 -14.05 34.57 -3.48
N PRO A 216 -14.83 34.87 -2.42
CA PRO A 216 -16.17 35.40 -2.58
C PRO A 216 -16.12 36.78 -3.22
N VAL A 217 -16.81 36.93 -4.35
CA VAL A 217 -17.10 38.19 -5.03
C VAL A 217 -18.44 38.73 -4.54
N TRP A 218 -18.54 40.05 -4.43
CA TRP A 218 -19.76 40.73 -3.99
C TRP A 218 -20.93 40.53 -4.98
N PHE A 219 -20.65 40.55 -6.29
CA PHE A 219 -21.66 40.33 -7.34
C PHE A 219 -21.27 39.11 -8.21
N PRO A 220 -21.66 37.89 -7.82
CA PRO A 220 -21.35 36.68 -8.58
C PRO A 220 -22.26 36.58 -9.82
N LYS A 221 -21.90 37.29 -10.89
CA LYS A 221 -22.65 37.31 -12.15
C LYS A 221 -22.74 35.89 -12.73
N LYS A 222 -23.94 35.49 -13.19
CA LYS A 222 -24.23 34.19 -13.80
C LYS A 222 -24.02 32.96 -12.89
N ALA A 223 -23.80 33.14 -11.59
CA ALA A 223 -23.77 32.03 -10.63
C ALA A 223 -25.17 31.78 -10.05
N ALA A 224 -25.52 30.50 -9.85
CA ALA A 224 -26.73 30.17 -9.09
C ALA A 224 -26.53 30.57 -7.62
N PHE A 225 -27.37 31.47 -7.11
CA PHE A 225 -27.18 32.09 -5.80
C PHE A 225 -27.09 31.05 -4.66
N ASN A 226 -27.91 30.00 -4.69
CA ASN A 226 -27.95 28.95 -3.68
C ASN A 226 -26.64 28.16 -3.65
N LEU A 227 -26.18 27.67 -4.81
CA LEU A 227 -24.93 26.90 -4.91
C LEU A 227 -23.71 27.76 -4.54
N TYR A 228 -23.73 29.03 -4.95
CA TYR A 228 -22.64 29.96 -4.66
C TYR A 228 -22.55 30.28 -3.17
N LEU A 229 -23.67 30.65 -2.53
CA LEU A 229 -23.71 30.96 -1.11
C LEU A 229 -23.36 29.73 -0.26
N ASP A 230 -23.87 28.55 -0.62
CA ASP A 230 -23.56 27.31 0.09
C ASP A 230 -22.09 26.90 -0.03
N LYS A 231 -21.44 27.19 -1.18
CA LYS A 231 -20.01 26.92 -1.38
C LYS A 231 -19.12 27.68 -0.39
N HIS A 232 -19.54 28.87 0.01
CA HIS A 232 -18.81 29.76 0.93
C HIS A 232 -19.32 29.72 2.36
N ARG A 233 -20.41 29.01 2.64
CA ARG A 233 -20.96 28.87 3.98
C ARG A 233 -20.15 27.84 4.77
N ASP A 234 -20.11 28.01 6.09
CA ASP A 234 -19.53 27.00 6.98
C ASP A 234 -20.36 25.69 6.88
N PRO A 235 -19.74 24.54 6.54
CA PRO A 235 -20.41 23.25 6.52
C PRO A 235 -21.19 22.96 7.81
N LYS A 236 -20.71 23.41 8.97
CA LYS A 236 -21.39 23.19 10.26
C LYS A 236 -22.76 23.88 10.32
N GLN A 237 -22.89 25.06 9.73
CA GLN A 237 -24.16 25.78 9.67
C GLN A 237 -25.16 25.06 8.78
N ILE A 238 -24.72 24.59 7.61
CA ILE A 238 -25.55 23.81 6.69
C ILE A 238 -26.03 22.53 7.39
N SER A 239 -25.14 21.81 8.06
CA SER A 239 -25.48 20.59 8.80
C SER A 239 -26.47 20.87 9.94
N LYS A 240 -26.32 21.98 10.67
CA LYS A 240 -27.26 22.40 11.72
C LYS A 240 -28.66 22.67 11.16
N GLU A 241 -28.78 23.37 10.03
CA GLU A 241 -30.06 23.64 9.38
C GLU A 241 -30.75 22.35 8.93
N LEU A 242 -30.00 21.43 8.33
CA LEU A 242 -30.50 20.13 7.90
C LEU A 242 -30.96 19.29 9.10
N LEU A 243 -30.17 19.26 10.18
CA LEU A 243 -30.54 18.55 11.40
C LEU A 243 -31.84 19.10 11.99
N LEU A 244 -31.96 20.42 12.14
CA LEU A 244 -33.18 21.07 12.65
C LEU A 244 -34.39 20.76 11.76
N LYS A 245 -34.20 20.73 10.44
CA LYS A 245 -35.27 20.38 9.50
C LYS A 245 -35.69 18.91 9.64
N ARG A 246 -34.73 18.01 9.85
CA ARG A 246 -35.00 16.59 10.14
C ARG A 246 -35.78 16.43 11.44
N MET A 247 -35.34 17.08 12.52
CA MET A 247 -36.00 17.05 13.83
C MET A 247 -37.43 17.58 13.79
N LYS A 248 -37.74 18.54 12.92
CA LYS A 248 -39.13 19.02 12.71
C LYS A 248 -40.03 18.02 11.99
N THR A 249 -39.45 17.07 11.26
CA THR A 249 -40.18 16.13 10.41
C THR A 249 -40.36 14.77 11.11
N VAL A 250 -39.41 14.39 11.96
CA VAL A 250 -39.43 13.14 12.72
C VAL A 250 -40.06 13.40 14.08
N ASP A 251 -41.24 12.84 14.33
CA ASP A 251 -41.83 12.78 15.66
C ASP A 251 -41.31 11.51 16.38
N PRO A 252 -40.83 11.61 17.64
CA PRO A 252 -40.34 10.44 18.39
C PRO A 252 -41.41 9.39 18.71
N PHE A 253 -42.69 9.78 18.72
CA PHE A 253 -43.81 8.94 19.18
C PHE A 253 -44.71 8.47 18.03
N GLU A 254 -44.65 9.13 16.86
CA GLU A 254 -45.37 8.68 15.68
C GLU A 254 -44.49 7.81 14.77
N PRO A 255 -45.06 6.76 14.12
CA PRO A 255 -44.33 5.99 13.13
C PRO A 255 -43.92 6.88 11.96
N LYS A 256 -42.71 6.64 11.42
CA LYS A 256 -42.21 7.38 10.24
C LYS A 256 -43.21 7.24 9.09
N LYS A 257 -43.61 8.38 8.51
CA LYS A 257 -44.49 8.38 7.33
C LYS A 257 -43.87 7.56 6.19
N PRO A 258 -44.66 6.72 5.50
CA PRO A 258 -44.13 5.86 4.45
C PRO A 258 -43.57 6.71 3.30
N GLU A 259 -42.33 6.41 2.91
CA GLU A 259 -41.68 7.09 1.80
C GLU A 259 -42.31 6.65 0.46
N PRO A 260 -42.54 7.58 -0.49
CA PRO A 260 -43.14 7.23 -1.77
C PRO A 260 -42.20 6.32 -2.57
N LYS A 261 -42.73 5.20 -3.09
CA LYS A 261 -41.97 4.25 -3.93
C LYS A 261 -41.33 4.92 -5.15
N TYR A 262 -42.00 5.93 -5.71
CA TYR A 262 -41.52 6.72 -6.85
C TYR A 262 -41.52 8.22 -6.50
N PRO A 263 -40.46 8.74 -5.87
CA PRO A 263 -40.44 10.10 -5.35
C PRO A 263 -40.56 11.17 -6.45
N ASN A 264 -40.08 10.89 -7.67
CA ASN A 264 -40.17 11.79 -8.82
C ASN A 264 -41.54 11.77 -9.52
N ALA A 265 -42.41 10.80 -9.23
CA ALA A 265 -43.75 10.73 -9.81
C ALA A 265 -44.75 11.67 -9.08
N LEU A 266 -44.36 12.20 -7.92
CA LEU A 266 -45.16 13.16 -7.18
C LEU A 266 -45.18 14.52 -7.90
N PRO A 267 -46.36 15.14 -8.09
CA PRO A 267 -46.47 16.41 -8.79
C PRO A 267 -45.61 17.50 -8.14
N GLU A 268 -45.05 18.36 -8.98
CA GLU A 268 -44.31 19.56 -8.57
C GLU A 268 -45.21 20.78 -8.77
N ASP A 269 -45.24 21.68 -7.79
CA ASP A 269 -45.95 22.95 -7.95
C ASP A 269 -45.17 23.87 -8.90
N ASN A 270 -45.71 24.09 -10.09
CA ASN A 270 -45.12 24.94 -11.12
C ASN A 270 -45.07 26.42 -10.73
N LYS A 271 -45.79 26.85 -9.68
CA LYS A 271 -45.70 28.21 -9.13
C LYS A 271 -44.40 28.45 -8.37
N LEU A 272 -43.73 27.38 -7.91
CA LEU A 272 -42.48 27.51 -7.14
C LEU A 272 -41.29 27.85 -8.06
N PRO A 273 -40.33 28.67 -7.56
CA PRO A 273 -39.08 28.90 -8.26
C PRO A 273 -38.37 27.58 -8.62
N SER A 274 -37.71 27.55 -9.77
CA SER A 274 -37.03 26.35 -10.29
C SER A 274 -36.02 25.76 -9.29
N TRP A 275 -35.29 26.60 -8.56
CA TRP A 275 -34.30 26.15 -7.58
C TRP A 275 -34.94 25.46 -6.36
N VAL A 276 -36.11 25.94 -5.90
CA VAL A 276 -36.88 25.30 -4.82
C VAL A 276 -37.37 23.92 -5.26
N ARG A 277 -37.87 23.82 -6.49
CA ARG A 277 -38.29 22.54 -7.08
C ARG A 277 -37.15 21.53 -7.14
N VAL A 278 -35.96 21.97 -7.55
CA VAL A 278 -34.74 21.12 -7.54
C VAL A 278 -34.38 20.68 -6.12
N GLU A 279 -34.53 21.56 -5.13
CA GLU A 279 -34.24 21.24 -3.73
C GLU A 279 -35.23 20.24 -3.13
N ILE A 280 -36.52 20.37 -3.43
CA ILE A 280 -37.57 19.39 -3.08
C ILE A 280 -37.25 18.04 -3.73
N ARG A 281 -36.84 18.02 -5.00
CA ARG A 281 -36.48 16.79 -5.70
C ARG A 281 -35.26 16.11 -5.08
N LYS A 282 -34.22 16.87 -4.74
CA LYS A 282 -33.04 16.34 -4.03
C LYS A 282 -33.39 15.78 -2.65
N GLN A 283 -34.30 16.41 -1.91
CA GLN A 283 -34.81 15.90 -0.63
C GLN A 283 -35.55 14.58 -0.80
N ARG A 284 -36.48 14.51 -1.76
CA ARG A 284 -37.25 13.30 -2.08
C ARG A 284 -36.35 12.12 -2.49
N LEU A 285 -35.25 12.39 -3.19
CA LEU A 285 -34.28 11.40 -3.63
C LEU A 285 -33.18 11.10 -2.60
N LYS A 286 -33.16 11.79 -1.45
CA LYS A 286 -32.06 11.73 -0.47
C LYS A 286 -30.69 11.94 -1.10
N TRP A 287 -30.62 12.87 -2.05
CA TRP A 287 -29.41 13.07 -2.84
C TRP A 287 -28.51 14.13 -2.22
N GLY A 288 -27.23 13.80 -2.08
CA GLY A 288 -26.18 14.71 -1.61
C GLY A 288 -26.37 15.01 -0.13
N ARG A 289 -26.53 16.27 0.23
CA ARG A 289 -26.70 16.71 1.63
C ARG A 289 -27.95 16.18 2.34
N TYR A 290 -28.87 15.55 1.61
CA TYR A 290 -30.10 14.96 2.16
C TYR A 290 -30.02 13.45 2.31
N SER A 291 -28.85 12.82 2.16
CA SER A 291 -28.66 11.38 2.35
C SER A 291 -29.20 10.89 3.69
N ASP A 292 -29.04 11.73 4.72
CA ASP A 292 -29.31 11.38 6.11
C ASP A 292 -30.72 11.79 6.58
N MET A 293 -31.60 12.27 5.68
CA MET A 293 -33.02 12.56 5.97
C MET A 293 -33.91 11.34 5.71
#